data_AF-A0AAF0HV95-F1
#
_entry.id   AF-A0AAF0HV95-F1
#
_cell.length_a   1.000
_cell.length_b   1.000
_cell.length_c   1.000
_cell.angle_alpha   90.00
_cell.angle_beta   90.00
_cell.angle_gamma   90.00
#
_symmetry.space_group_name_H-M   'P 1'
#
loop_
_entity.id
_entity.type
_entity.pdbx_description
1 polymer ?
#
loop_
_entity_poly.entity_id
_entity_poly.type
_entity_poly.pdbx_seq_one_letter_code
_entity_poly.pdbx_strand_id
1 'polypeptide(L)'
;MAALTHDVPRQQVVESIDRLMDNLVNIKDETGEFLLHLEDGRIIDTKGWAGWEWTHGVGLFGMWRYFEQTGDQKALGIIKQWFEDRFAEGTPTKNINTMAPFITLAYLYEYEPDPRYIPYLDVWAEWLMAADGLPKTEEGGFQHIVYNDENPGEMWDDTLMMSVLPLAKIGLLLDRPAYIEEAKRQFLVHIKYLFDKKTGLWFHGWDFNGRHNFAEALWARGNCWVTIAIPEIIEILDLKEGDFFRTFLIDTLAAQVKTLAETQDAETGLWHTLIVDPTSYLEASATAGFAYGILKAVRKGYLPRHYEEVGIKAVRGVLANIDETGELQQVSFGTAMGDTMQFYKDIALTSMPYGQSLAMCALGEFLRTYI
;
A
#
# COMPACT_ATOMS: atom_id res chain seq x y z
N MET A 1 17.37 22.04 6.71
CA MET A 1 18.09 20.74 6.75
C MET A 1 19.14 20.77 5.65
N ALA A 2 20.32 20.18 5.85
CA ALA A 2 21.28 20.05 4.74
C ALA A 2 20.69 19.12 3.68
N ALA A 3 20.76 19.52 2.40
CA ALA A 3 20.34 18.69 1.26
C ALA A 3 21.04 17.33 1.33
N LEU A 4 20.33 16.29 0.91
CA LEU A 4 20.77 14.92 1.12
C LEU A 4 21.89 14.55 0.17
N THR A 5 22.95 13.97 0.73
CA THR A 5 24.09 13.49 -0.04
C THR A 5 23.81 12.08 -0.53
N HIS A 6 23.34 11.98 -1.76
CA HIS A 6 23.35 10.76 -2.55
C HIS A 6 23.86 11.07 -3.97
N ASP A 7 24.18 10.02 -4.72
CA ASP A 7 24.77 10.06 -6.06
C ASP A 7 23.75 9.81 -7.19
N VAL A 8 22.50 9.47 -6.84
CA VAL A 8 21.42 9.31 -7.83
C VAL A 8 21.10 10.67 -8.46
N PRO A 9 21.13 10.84 -9.80
CA PRO A 9 20.72 12.09 -10.45
C PRO A 9 19.20 12.27 -10.44
N ARG A 10 18.73 13.50 -10.17
CA ARG A 10 17.29 13.83 -10.20
C ARG A 10 16.62 13.45 -11.51
N GLN A 11 17.31 13.67 -12.63
CA GLN A 11 16.81 13.38 -13.96
C GLN A 11 16.52 11.88 -14.13
N GLN A 12 17.41 11.00 -13.65
CA GLN A 12 17.20 9.54 -13.69
C GLN A 12 15.93 9.15 -12.93
N VAL A 13 15.67 9.76 -11.76
CA VAL A 13 14.47 9.47 -10.96
C VAL A 13 13.20 9.88 -11.71
N VAL A 14 13.18 11.09 -12.28
CA VAL A 14 12.02 11.59 -13.04
C VAL A 14 11.75 10.74 -14.29
N GLU A 15 12.80 10.41 -15.05
CA GLU A 15 12.69 9.56 -16.24
C GLU A 15 12.22 8.14 -15.87
N SER A 16 12.64 7.59 -14.74
CA SER A 16 12.14 6.30 -14.26
C SER A 16 10.67 6.36 -13.84
N ILE A 17 10.22 7.42 -13.15
CA ILE A 17 8.79 7.60 -12.82
C ILE A 17 7.95 7.69 -14.09
N ASP A 18 8.39 8.45 -15.09
CA ASP A 18 7.65 8.60 -16.34
C ASP A 18 7.51 7.26 -17.08
N ARG A 19 8.59 6.48 -17.15
CA ARG A 19 8.56 5.12 -17.73
C ARG A 19 7.67 4.15 -16.94
N LEU A 20 7.73 4.18 -15.60
CA LEU A 20 6.86 3.36 -14.74
C LEU A 20 5.38 3.69 -14.98
N MET A 21 5.05 4.96 -15.09
CA MET A 21 3.69 5.44 -15.33
C MET A 21 3.20 5.02 -16.72
N ASP A 22 4.02 5.18 -17.75
CA ASP A 22 3.70 4.71 -19.11
C ASP A 22 3.55 3.19 -19.17
N ASN A 23 4.41 2.45 -18.49
CA ASN A 23 4.29 0.99 -18.41
C ASN A 23 2.97 0.61 -17.72
N LEU A 24 2.69 1.16 -16.54
CA LEU A 24 1.50 0.86 -15.73
C LEU A 24 0.19 1.00 -16.51
N VAL A 25 -0.01 2.14 -17.20
CA VAL A 25 -1.26 2.39 -17.93
C VAL A 25 -1.40 1.55 -19.21
N ASN A 26 -0.32 0.93 -19.66
CA ASN A 26 -0.28 0.05 -20.82
C ASN A 26 -0.14 -1.44 -20.46
N ILE A 27 -0.12 -1.82 -19.17
CA ILE A 27 -0.17 -3.22 -18.75
C ILE A 27 -1.47 -3.83 -19.28
N LYS A 28 -1.34 -4.99 -19.93
CA LYS A 28 -2.44 -5.79 -20.45
C LYS A 28 -2.13 -7.26 -20.24
N ASP A 29 -3.16 -8.04 -19.91
CA ASP A 29 -3.10 -9.49 -19.98
C ASP A 29 -3.59 -9.96 -21.35
N GLU A 30 -2.69 -10.00 -22.35
CA GLU A 30 -3.05 -10.40 -23.71
C GLU A 30 -3.37 -11.89 -23.84
N THR A 31 -2.85 -12.73 -22.93
CA THR A 31 -3.09 -14.18 -22.93
C THR A 31 -4.35 -14.56 -22.18
N GLY A 32 -4.82 -13.69 -21.27
CA GLY A 32 -5.92 -13.97 -20.36
C GLY A 32 -5.54 -14.96 -19.25
N GLU A 33 -4.25 -15.21 -19.05
CA GLU A 33 -3.72 -16.18 -18.08
C GLU A 33 -4.06 -15.79 -16.63
N PHE A 34 -4.20 -14.50 -16.37
CA PHE A 34 -4.39 -13.91 -15.04
C PHE A 34 -5.82 -13.38 -14.82
N LEU A 35 -6.74 -13.72 -15.72
CA LEU A 35 -8.16 -13.45 -15.53
C LEU A 35 -8.70 -14.22 -14.32
N LEU A 36 -9.32 -13.50 -13.39
CA LEU A 36 -9.98 -14.12 -12.25
C LEU A 36 -11.40 -14.53 -12.65
N HIS A 37 -11.66 -15.83 -12.60
CA HIS A 37 -12.98 -16.39 -12.84
C HIS A 37 -13.72 -16.60 -11.52
N LEU A 38 -14.86 -15.93 -11.37
CA LEU A 38 -15.72 -16.07 -10.19
C LEU A 38 -16.83 -17.10 -10.45
N GLU A 39 -17.30 -17.77 -9.40
CA GLU A 39 -18.35 -18.80 -9.49
C GLU A 39 -19.69 -18.25 -10.03
N ASP A 40 -19.93 -16.94 -9.85
CA ASP A 40 -21.13 -16.25 -10.36
C ASP A 40 -21.04 -15.85 -11.84
N GLY A 41 -19.98 -16.24 -12.53
CA GLY A 41 -19.77 -16.04 -13.96
C GLY A 41 -19.09 -14.72 -14.33
N ARG A 42 -18.74 -13.87 -13.35
CA ARG A 42 -17.90 -12.70 -13.60
C ARG A 42 -16.48 -13.12 -13.96
N ILE A 43 -15.87 -12.37 -14.88
CA ILE A 43 -14.46 -12.48 -15.26
C ILE A 43 -13.83 -11.13 -14.98
N ILE A 44 -12.83 -11.10 -14.10
CA ILE A 44 -12.18 -9.87 -13.66
C ILE A 44 -10.78 -9.81 -14.26
N ASP A 45 -10.50 -8.73 -15.00
CA ASP A 45 -9.14 -8.38 -15.41
C ASP A 45 -8.41 -7.76 -14.21
N THR A 46 -7.48 -8.52 -13.64
CA THR A 46 -6.72 -8.13 -12.45
C THR A 46 -5.41 -7.41 -12.78
N LYS A 47 -5.01 -7.37 -14.06
CA LYS A 47 -3.74 -6.80 -14.52
C LYS A 47 -3.92 -5.53 -15.34
N GLY A 48 -4.88 -5.51 -16.27
CA GLY A 48 -5.06 -4.41 -17.18
C GLY A 48 -5.47 -3.13 -16.47
N TRP A 49 -4.99 -1.98 -16.92
CA TRP A 49 -5.31 -0.66 -16.35
C TRP A 49 -6.81 -0.32 -16.38
N ALA A 50 -7.57 -1.00 -17.24
CA ALA A 50 -9.02 -0.90 -17.32
C ALA A 50 -9.75 -1.62 -16.16
N GLY A 51 -9.03 -2.35 -15.30
CA GLY A 51 -9.61 -3.06 -14.16
C GLY A 51 -9.93 -2.15 -12.96
N TRP A 52 -10.48 -2.78 -11.92
CA TRP A 52 -10.69 -2.17 -10.60
C TRP A 52 -10.31 -3.13 -9.49
N GLU A 53 -9.05 -3.01 -9.06
CA GLU A 53 -8.45 -3.81 -8.00
C GLU A 53 -7.67 -2.91 -7.04
N TRP A 54 -7.26 -3.46 -5.89
CA TRP A 54 -6.40 -2.75 -4.93
C TRP A 54 -5.10 -2.22 -5.57
N THR A 55 -4.59 -2.94 -6.57
CA THR A 55 -3.40 -2.59 -7.35
C THR A 55 -3.55 -1.24 -8.03
N HIS A 56 -4.74 -0.94 -8.57
CA HIS A 56 -5.09 0.35 -9.16
C HIS A 56 -5.18 1.43 -8.09
N GLY A 57 -5.73 1.11 -6.92
CA GLY A 57 -5.79 2.04 -5.79
C GLY A 57 -4.40 2.52 -5.38
N VAL A 58 -3.44 1.61 -5.27
CA VAL A 58 -2.03 1.93 -4.97
C VAL A 58 -1.40 2.74 -6.11
N GLY A 59 -1.68 2.40 -7.38
CA GLY A 59 -1.16 3.14 -8.55
C GLY A 59 -1.66 4.57 -8.63
N LEU A 60 -2.97 4.76 -8.45
CA LEU A 60 -3.60 6.07 -8.37
C LEU A 60 -3.01 6.87 -7.21
N PHE A 61 -2.80 6.24 -6.05
CA PHE A 61 -2.20 6.91 -4.89
C PHE A 61 -0.75 7.34 -5.16
N GLY A 62 0.07 6.48 -5.78
CA GLY A 62 1.44 6.84 -6.15
C GLY A 62 1.52 7.99 -7.15
N MET A 63 0.68 7.95 -8.19
CA MET A 63 0.55 9.05 -9.15
C MET A 63 0.06 10.34 -8.48
N TRP A 64 -0.87 10.24 -7.51
CA TRP A 64 -1.33 11.39 -6.75
C TRP A 64 -0.20 12.02 -5.93
N ARG A 65 0.60 11.21 -5.23
CA ARG A 65 1.76 11.71 -4.46
C ARG A 65 2.80 12.38 -5.36
N TYR A 66 3.04 11.82 -6.55
CA TYR A 66 3.91 12.44 -7.54
C TYR A 66 3.36 13.79 -8.04
N PHE A 67 2.06 13.84 -8.38
CA PHE A 67 1.36 15.07 -8.78
C PHE A 67 1.41 16.14 -7.68
N GLU A 68 1.06 15.81 -6.44
CA GLU A 68 1.05 16.71 -5.28
C GLU A 68 2.41 17.41 -5.09
N GLN A 69 3.50 16.72 -5.43
CA GLN A 69 4.85 17.25 -5.29
C GLN A 69 5.33 18.07 -6.50
N THR A 70 4.93 17.69 -7.71
CA THR A 70 5.55 18.20 -8.95
C THR A 70 4.62 19.05 -9.81
N GLY A 71 3.31 18.94 -9.61
CA GLY A 71 2.30 19.50 -10.49
C GLY A 71 2.15 18.76 -11.83
N ASP A 72 2.69 17.54 -11.95
CA ASP A 72 2.68 16.76 -13.19
C ASP A 72 1.26 16.52 -13.73
N GLN A 73 0.95 17.13 -14.87
CA GLN A 73 -0.40 17.10 -15.45
C GLN A 73 -0.72 15.76 -16.13
N LYS A 74 0.29 14.96 -16.50
CA LYS A 74 0.08 13.63 -17.08
C LYS A 74 -0.45 12.69 -16.01
N ALA A 75 0.16 12.67 -14.84
CA ALA A 75 -0.30 11.91 -13.68
C ALA A 75 -1.74 12.29 -13.28
N LEU A 76 -2.03 13.60 -13.16
CA LEU A 76 -3.38 14.07 -12.85
C LEU A 76 -4.40 13.65 -13.93
N GLY A 77 -4.03 13.77 -15.20
CA GLY A 77 -4.88 13.36 -16.33
C GLY A 77 -5.23 11.87 -16.30
N ILE A 78 -4.25 11.01 -16.03
CA ILE A 78 -4.46 9.56 -15.90
C ILE A 78 -5.43 9.24 -14.75
N ILE A 79 -5.24 9.86 -13.58
CA ILE A 79 -6.12 9.66 -12.42
C ILE A 79 -7.57 10.04 -12.76
N LYS A 80 -7.77 11.24 -13.33
CA LYS A 80 -9.12 11.72 -13.69
C LYS A 80 -9.77 10.80 -14.72
N GLN A 81 -9.03 10.42 -15.76
CA GLN A 81 -9.55 9.54 -16.81
C GLN A 81 -9.97 8.17 -16.26
N TRP A 82 -9.15 7.57 -15.38
CA TRP A 82 -9.48 6.28 -14.79
C TRP A 82 -10.80 6.33 -14.00
N PHE A 83 -11.01 7.36 -13.18
CA PHE A 83 -12.28 7.49 -12.45
C PHE A 83 -13.48 7.76 -13.36
N GLU A 84 -13.34 8.62 -14.37
CA GLU A 84 -14.43 8.87 -15.32
C GLU A 84 -14.82 7.58 -16.07
N ASP A 85 -13.84 6.80 -16.54
CA ASP A 85 -14.09 5.53 -17.24
C ASP A 85 -14.76 4.49 -16.32
N ARG A 86 -14.22 4.29 -15.11
CA ARG A 86 -14.78 3.32 -14.15
C ARG A 86 -16.15 3.72 -13.63
N PHE A 87 -16.42 5.00 -13.43
CA PHE A 87 -17.76 5.45 -13.04
C PHE A 87 -18.78 5.34 -14.17
N ALA A 88 -18.36 5.49 -15.43
CA ALA A 88 -19.22 5.25 -16.58
C ALA A 88 -19.61 3.77 -16.74
N GLU A 89 -18.71 2.84 -16.38
CA GLU A 89 -18.97 1.40 -16.34
C GLU A 89 -19.81 0.99 -15.12
N GLY A 90 -19.63 1.68 -14.00
CA GLY A 90 -20.21 1.37 -12.71
C GLY A 90 -19.20 0.74 -11.77
N THR A 91 -19.34 1.02 -10.47
CA THR A 91 -18.38 0.53 -9.47
C THR A 91 -18.53 -0.97 -9.23
N PRO A 92 -17.46 -1.72 -8.92
CA PRO A 92 -17.53 -3.15 -8.64
C PRO A 92 -18.21 -3.43 -7.29
N THR A 93 -18.35 -4.72 -6.98
CA THR A 93 -18.73 -5.16 -5.63
C THR A 93 -17.73 -4.66 -4.59
N LYS A 94 -18.26 -4.18 -3.45
CA LYS A 94 -17.44 -3.66 -2.36
C LYS A 94 -16.78 -4.80 -1.60
N ASN A 95 -15.46 -4.71 -1.44
CA ASN A 95 -14.64 -5.58 -0.61
C ASN A 95 -13.45 -4.76 -0.07
N ILE A 96 -12.56 -5.37 0.72
CA ILE A 96 -11.42 -4.63 1.30
C ILE A 96 -10.52 -4.02 0.23
N ASN A 97 -10.31 -4.72 -0.88
CA ASN A 97 -9.41 -4.35 -1.96
C ASN A 97 -9.98 -3.25 -2.86
N THR A 98 -11.25 -3.35 -3.23
CA THR A 98 -11.90 -2.38 -4.14
C THR A 98 -12.13 -1.02 -3.51
N MET A 99 -11.97 -0.91 -2.19
CA MET A 99 -11.99 0.37 -1.46
C MET A 99 -10.73 1.21 -1.71
N ALA A 100 -9.60 0.61 -2.08
CA ALA A 100 -8.31 1.30 -2.13
C ALA A 100 -8.29 2.56 -3.03
N PRO A 101 -8.89 2.58 -4.24
CA PRO A 101 -8.93 3.80 -5.08
C PRO A 101 -9.56 5.01 -4.40
N PHE A 102 -10.45 4.82 -3.43
CA PHE A 102 -11.19 5.93 -2.81
C PHE A 102 -10.32 6.86 -1.98
N ILE A 103 -9.12 6.44 -1.55
CA ILE A 103 -8.17 7.38 -0.93
C ILE A 103 -7.79 8.49 -1.92
N THR A 104 -7.51 8.13 -3.17
CA THR A 104 -7.13 9.08 -4.22
C THR A 104 -8.32 9.90 -4.68
N LEU A 105 -9.52 9.30 -4.78
CA LEU A 105 -10.74 10.05 -5.08
C LEU A 105 -11.01 11.14 -4.03
N ALA A 106 -10.80 10.83 -2.75
CA ALA A 106 -10.97 11.80 -1.66
C ALA A 106 -9.98 12.96 -1.77
N TYR A 107 -8.71 12.69 -2.08
CA TYR A 107 -7.73 13.75 -2.35
C TYR A 107 -8.06 14.56 -3.60
N LEU A 108 -8.49 13.91 -4.68
CA LEU A 108 -8.89 14.58 -5.92
C LEU A 108 -10.06 15.54 -5.66
N TYR A 109 -11.07 15.12 -4.91
CA TYR A 109 -12.18 15.98 -4.52
C TYR A 109 -11.75 17.15 -3.62
N GLU A 110 -10.82 16.93 -2.69
CA GLU A 110 -10.29 18.01 -1.85
C GLU A 110 -9.57 19.09 -2.67
N TYR A 111 -8.83 18.68 -3.70
CA TYR A 111 -8.08 19.57 -4.59
C TYR A 111 -8.97 20.28 -5.63
N GLU A 112 -9.85 19.53 -6.30
CA GLU A 112 -10.77 20.01 -7.33
C GLU A 112 -12.17 19.47 -7.03
N PRO A 113 -12.97 20.20 -6.22
CA PRO A 113 -14.28 19.70 -5.78
C PRO A 113 -15.24 19.45 -6.94
N ASP A 114 -15.65 18.19 -7.09
CA ASP A 114 -16.71 17.76 -7.98
C ASP A 114 -17.82 17.07 -7.17
N PRO A 115 -19.03 17.64 -7.07
CA PRO A 115 -20.11 17.06 -6.28
C PRO A 115 -20.54 15.66 -6.75
N ARG A 116 -20.20 15.27 -7.99
CA ARG A 116 -20.44 13.90 -8.50
C ARG A 116 -19.67 12.84 -7.72
N TYR A 117 -18.56 13.18 -7.05
CA TYR A 117 -17.75 12.22 -6.28
C TYR A 117 -18.29 11.95 -4.88
N ILE A 118 -19.07 12.87 -4.30
CA ILE A 118 -19.61 12.74 -2.94
C ILE A 118 -20.43 11.47 -2.73
N PRO A 119 -21.40 11.12 -3.60
CA PRO A 119 -22.17 9.88 -3.43
C PRO A 119 -21.31 8.63 -3.41
N TYR A 120 -20.23 8.58 -4.20
CA TYR A 120 -19.33 7.43 -4.19
C TYR A 120 -18.51 7.36 -2.90
N LEU A 121 -17.95 8.49 -2.44
CA LEU A 121 -17.19 8.57 -1.19
C LEU A 121 -18.07 8.18 0.02
N ASP A 122 -19.28 8.72 0.10
CA ASP A 122 -20.23 8.45 1.19
C ASP A 122 -20.70 6.99 1.19
N VAL A 123 -21.18 6.46 0.07
CA VAL A 123 -21.72 5.08 0.00
C VAL A 123 -20.65 4.02 0.26
N TRP A 124 -19.41 4.26 -0.17
CA TRP A 124 -18.31 3.31 0.06
C TRP A 124 -17.78 3.36 1.49
N ALA A 125 -17.67 4.55 2.09
CA ALA A 125 -17.30 4.68 3.51
C ALA A 125 -18.40 4.16 4.45
N GLU A 126 -19.67 4.47 4.19
CA GLU A 126 -20.81 3.95 4.96
C GLU A 126 -20.86 2.42 4.93
N TRP A 127 -20.53 1.79 3.79
CA TRP A 127 -20.46 0.33 3.73
C TRP A 127 -19.41 -0.24 4.70
N LEU A 128 -18.27 0.41 4.92
CA LEU A 128 -17.29 -0.03 5.92
C LEU A 128 -17.85 0.08 7.35
N MET A 129 -18.77 1.01 7.60
CA MET A 129 -19.26 1.36 8.94
C MET A 129 -20.57 0.67 9.32
N ALA A 130 -21.43 0.40 8.34
CA ALA A 130 -22.77 -0.10 8.55
C ALA A 130 -22.78 -1.52 9.14
N ALA A 131 -23.78 -1.80 9.98
CA ALA A 131 -23.92 -3.12 10.63
C ALA A 131 -24.26 -4.24 9.64
N ASP A 132 -24.91 -3.91 8.54
CA ASP A 132 -25.20 -4.77 7.38
C ASP A 132 -24.22 -4.54 6.21
N GLY A 133 -23.14 -3.79 6.46
CA GLY A 133 -22.06 -3.52 5.51
C GLY A 133 -20.94 -4.55 5.59
N LEU A 134 -19.69 -4.07 5.66
CA LEU A 134 -18.49 -4.91 5.79
C LEU A 134 -18.55 -5.73 7.10
N PRO A 135 -18.49 -7.08 7.04
CA PRO A 135 -18.41 -7.92 8.23
C PRO A 135 -17.25 -7.54 9.14
N LYS A 136 -17.47 -7.74 10.45
CA LYS A 136 -16.47 -7.48 11.48
C LYS A 136 -16.12 -8.77 12.20
N THR A 137 -14.83 -8.97 12.49
CA THR A 137 -14.33 -10.09 13.29
C THR A 137 -14.65 -9.90 14.78
N GLU A 138 -14.27 -10.86 15.62
CA GLU A 138 -14.29 -10.64 17.07
C GLU A 138 -13.51 -9.36 17.43
N GLU A 139 -13.99 -8.61 18.42
CA GLU A 139 -13.47 -7.28 18.76
C GLU A 139 -13.57 -6.21 17.66
N GLY A 140 -14.33 -6.48 16.60
CA GLY A 140 -14.70 -5.52 15.58
C GLY A 140 -13.63 -5.28 14.52
N GLY A 141 -12.60 -6.11 14.36
CA GLY A 141 -11.65 -5.95 13.26
C GLY A 141 -12.38 -5.97 11.90
N PHE A 142 -11.90 -5.22 10.92
CA PHE A 142 -12.39 -5.35 9.55
C PHE A 142 -12.04 -6.76 9.04
N GLN A 143 -13.07 -7.54 8.70
CA GLN A 143 -12.86 -8.86 8.13
C GLN A 143 -12.29 -8.71 6.72
N HIS A 144 -11.27 -9.50 6.38
CA HIS A 144 -10.58 -9.38 5.10
C HIS A 144 -11.34 -9.99 3.92
N ILE A 145 -12.54 -9.50 3.63
CA ILE A 145 -13.35 -10.03 2.52
C ILE A 145 -12.73 -9.62 1.17
N VAL A 146 -12.67 -10.55 0.21
CA VAL A 146 -12.18 -10.34 -1.16
C VAL A 146 -13.23 -10.81 -2.17
N TYR A 147 -12.93 -10.80 -3.48
CA TYR A 147 -13.93 -11.18 -4.50
C TYR A 147 -14.37 -12.64 -4.43
N ASN A 148 -13.45 -13.54 -4.09
CA ASN A 148 -13.62 -14.99 -4.18
C ASN A 148 -13.65 -15.67 -2.81
N ASP A 149 -13.52 -14.92 -1.72
CA ASP A 149 -13.55 -15.47 -0.36
C ASP A 149 -14.08 -14.44 0.64
N GLU A 150 -14.89 -14.92 1.60
CA GLU A 150 -15.35 -14.12 2.73
C GLU A 150 -14.27 -14.02 3.84
N ASN A 151 -13.31 -14.96 3.89
CA ASN A 151 -12.29 -15.06 4.93
C ASN A 151 -12.87 -14.86 6.36
N PRO A 152 -13.83 -15.70 6.80
CA PRO A 152 -14.58 -15.47 8.03
C PRO A 152 -13.67 -15.40 9.25
N GLY A 153 -13.76 -14.31 10.03
CA GLY A 153 -12.94 -14.16 11.24
C GLY A 153 -11.47 -13.79 10.98
N GLU A 154 -11.08 -13.51 9.74
CA GLU A 154 -9.70 -13.17 9.40
C GLU A 154 -9.42 -11.67 9.33
N MET A 155 -8.24 -11.27 9.76
CA MET A 155 -7.69 -9.91 9.62
C MET A 155 -6.30 -9.97 8.99
N TRP A 156 -6.06 -9.19 7.94
CA TRP A 156 -4.78 -9.18 7.22
C TRP A 156 -4.13 -7.79 7.26
N ASP A 157 -2.82 -7.73 7.09
CA ASP A 157 -2.02 -6.50 7.25
C ASP A 157 -2.37 -5.38 6.26
N ASP A 158 -2.68 -5.73 5.01
CA ASP A 158 -2.95 -4.79 3.93
C ASP A 158 -4.29 -4.05 4.11
N THR A 159 -5.22 -4.57 4.93
CA THR A 159 -6.50 -3.92 5.30
C THR A 159 -6.31 -2.47 5.74
N LEU A 160 -5.21 -2.19 6.45
CA LEU A 160 -4.89 -0.83 6.90
C LEU A 160 -4.72 0.14 5.73
N MET A 161 -3.98 -0.28 4.69
CA MET A 161 -3.77 0.53 3.48
C MET A 161 -5.03 0.56 2.61
N MET A 162 -5.65 -0.59 2.38
CA MET A 162 -6.69 -0.74 1.34
C MET A 162 -8.04 -0.15 1.75
N SER A 163 -8.38 -0.15 3.04
CA SER A 163 -9.70 0.29 3.51
C SER A 163 -9.66 1.30 4.65
N VAL A 164 -8.70 1.18 5.57
CA VAL A 164 -8.67 2.05 6.77
C VAL A 164 -8.17 3.46 6.45
N LEU A 165 -7.12 3.61 5.63
CA LEU A 165 -6.68 4.94 5.17
C LEU A 165 -7.75 5.67 4.32
N PRO A 166 -8.41 5.04 3.33
CA PRO A 166 -9.56 5.65 2.65
C PRO A 166 -10.64 6.12 3.64
N LEU A 167 -11.04 5.27 4.60
CA LEU A 167 -12.05 5.63 5.59
C LEU A 167 -11.66 6.86 6.41
N ALA A 168 -10.41 6.93 6.88
CA ALA A 168 -9.89 8.07 7.63
C ALA A 168 -9.93 9.37 6.80
N LYS A 169 -9.45 9.30 5.54
CA LYS A 169 -9.41 10.46 4.65
C LYS A 169 -10.81 10.96 4.29
N ILE A 170 -11.73 10.05 3.97
CA ILE A 170 -13.14 10.38 3.71
C ILE A 170 -13.79 10.97 4.97
N GLY A 171 -13.49 10.40 6.15
CA GLY A 171 -13.99 10.88 7.43
C GLY A 171 -13.66 12.34 7.70
N LEU A 172 -12.42 12.76 7.42
CA LEU A 172 -12.03 14.17 7.51
C LEU A 172 -12.73 15.03 6.46
N LEU A 173 -12.73 14.56 5.21
CA LEU A 173 -13.26 15.31 4.09
C LEU A 173 -14.76 15.61 4.22
N LEU A 174 -15.52 14.65 4.76
CA LEU A 174 -16.98 14.74 4.92
C LEU A 174 -17.41 15.12 6.34
N ASP A 175 -16.48 15.50 7.22
CA ASP A 175 -16.74 15.85 8.63
C ASP A 175 -17.51 14.74 9.39
N ARG A 176 -17.05 13.49 9.25
CA ARG A 176 -17.58 12.28 9.88
C ARG A 176 -16.62 11.76 10.96
N PRO A 177 -16.65 12.30 12.20
CA PRO A 177 -15.71 11.90 13.26
C PRO A 177 -15.76 10.42 13.63
N ALA A 178 -16.91 9.76 13.45
CA ALA A 178 -17.04 8.32 13.70
C ALA A 178 -16.12 7.47 12.81
N TYR A 179 -15.89 7.90 11.57
CA TYR A 179 -14.99 7.19 10.65
C TYR A 179 -13.54 7.31 11.09
N ILE A 180 -13.17 8.47 11.64
CA ILE A 180 -11.82 8.73 12.16
C ILE A 180 -11.55 7.84 13.38
N GLU A 181 -12.48 7.78 14.33
CA GLU A 181 -12.33 6.94 15.52
C GLU A 181 -12.33 5.44 15.15
N GLU A 182 -13.14 5.02 14.19
CA GLU A 182 -13.09 3.65 13.67
C GLU A 182 -11.74 3.35 13.01
N ALA A 183 -11.21 4.27 12.22
CA ALA A 183 -9.89 4.08 11.60
C ALA A 183 -8.78 3.94 12.66
N LYS A 184 -8.78 4.78 13.70
CA LYS A 184 -7.84 4.64 14.84
C LYS A 184 -7.99 3.28 15.53
N ARG A 185 -9.23 2.85 15.76
CA ARG A 185 -9.52 1.54 16.37
C ARG A 185 -9.00 0.40 15.50
N GLN A 186 -9.16 0.49 14.18
CA GLN A 186 -8.66 -0.51 13.23
C GLN A 186 -7.13 -0.64 13.31
N PHE A 187 -6.38 0.47 13.36
CA PHE A 187 -4.93 0.40 13.59
C PHE A 187 -4.59 -0.34 14.89
N LEU A 188 -5.24 -0.01 16.01
CA LEU A 188 -4.95 -0.63 17.29
C LEU A 188 -5.27 -2.13 17.33
N VAL A 189 -6.40 -2.56 16.76
CA VAL A 189 -6.77 -3.98 16.72
C VAL A 189 -5.88 -4.77 15.75
N HIS A 190 -5.47 -4.20 14.61
CA HIS A 190 -4.50 -4.86 13.73
C HIS A 190 -3.12 -4.99 14.41
N ILE A 191 -2.62 -3.96 15.11
CA ILE A 191 -1.39 -4.06 15.91
C ILE A 191 -1.54 -5.17 16.95
N LYS A 192 -2.68 -5.25 17.65
CA LYS A 192 -2.91 -6.25 18.70
C LYS A 192 -2.75 -7.69 18.21
N TYR A 193 -3.18 -8.00 16.98
CA TYR A 193 -3.25 -9.36 16.47
C TYR A 193 -2.15 -9.74 15.48
N LEU A 194 -1.56 -8.76 14.78
CA LEU A 194 -0.61 -9.02 13.71
C LEU A 194 0.84 -8.66 14.09
N PHE A 195 1.06 -7.78 15.06
CA PHE A 195 2.41 -7.37 15.45
C PHE A 195 3.14 -8.45 16.26
N ASP A 196 4.27 -8.93 15.76
CA ASP A 196 5.16 -9.82 16.49
C ASP A 196 6.14 -9.03 17.37
N LYS A 197 5.88 -9.04 18.68
CA LYS A 197 6.73 -8.35 19.67
C LYS A 197 8.16 -8.91 19.76
N LYS A 198 8.44 -10.11 19.24
CA LYS A 198 9.79 -10.69 19.27
C LYS A 198 10.69 -10.03 18.22
N THR A 199 10.18 -9.87 17.00
CA THR A 199 10.92 -9.32 15.87
C THR A 199 10.63 -7.85 15.60
N GLY A 200 9.50 -7.31 16.07
CA GLY A 200 9.03 -5.99 15.66
C GLY A 200 8.40 -5.95 14.27
N LEU A 201 8.29 -7.10 13.59
CA LEU A 201 7.64 -7.25 12.29
C LEU A 201 6.18 -7.69 12.48
N TRP A 202 5.49 -7.86 11.36
CA TRP A 202 4.08 -8.22 11.31
C TRP A 202 3.88 -9.57 10.65
N PHE A 203 2.99 -10.39 11.23
CA PHE A 203 2.44 -11.55 10.55
C PHE A 203 1.45 -11.11 9.48
N HIS A 204 1.40 -11.85 8.37
CA HIS A 204 0.48 -11.54 7.26
C HIS A 204 -0.99 -11.50 7.69
N GLY A 205 -1.42 -12.43 8.55
CA GLY A 205 -2.81 -12.49 8.99
C GLY A 205 -3.03 -13.13 10.35
N TRP A 206 -4.28 -13.03 10.81
CA TRP A 206 -4.81 -13.59 12.04
C TRP A 206 -6.19 -14.18 11.77
N ASP A 207 -6.46 -15.38 12.29
CA ASP A 207 -7.79 -16.01 12.27
C ASP A 207 -8.32 -16.15 13.70
N PHE A 208 -9.53 -15.63 13.95
CA PHE A 208 -10.21 -15.79 15.23
C PHE A 208 -10.81 -17.18 15.47
N ASN A 209 -11.12 -17.95 14.42
CA ASN A 209 -11.69 -19.28 14.58
C ASN A 209 -10.65 -20.24 15.16
N GLY A 210 -9.44 -20.23 14.60
CA GLY A 210 -8.29 -21.00 15.07
C GLY A 210 -7.46 -20.28 16.14
N ARG A 211 -7.59 -18.95 16.28
CA ARG A 211 -6.78 -18.09 17.17
C ARG A 211 -5.27 -18.24 16.92
N HIS A 212 -4.86 -18.18 15.66
CA HIS A 212 -3.46 -18.27 15.24
C HIS A 212 -3.14 -17.31 14.08
N ASN A 213 -1.85 -17.11 13.82
CA ASN A 213 -1.33 -16.26 12.74
C ASN A 213 -0.93 -17.08 11.49
N PHE A 214 -1.75 -18.04 11.05
CA PHE A 214 -1.46 -18.94 9.92
C PHE A 214 -0.04 -19.54 9.97
N ALA A 215 0.76 -19.33 8.92
CA ALA A 215 2.16 -19.75 8.83
C ALA A 215 3.12 -18.99 9.74
N GLU A 216 2.66 -17.98 10.50
CA GLU A 216 3.49 -17.00 11.20
C GLU A 216 4.47 -16.28 10.24
N ALA A 217 4.05 -16.08 8.99
CA ALA A 217 4.89 -15.52 7.94
C ALA A 217 5.14 -14.02 8.14
N LEU A 218 6.42 -13.65 8.29
CA LEU A 218 6.90 -12.26 8.29
C LEU A 218 7.19 -11.83 6.85
N TRP A 219 6.10 -11.75 6.08
CA TRP A 219 6.11 -11.52 4.65
C TRP A 219 6.37 -10.04 4.31
N ALA A 220 7.24 -9.80 3.33
CA ALA A 220 7.79 -8.49 3.04
C ALA A 220 6.76 -7.50 2.52
N ARG A 221 5.94 -7.86 1.52
CA ARG A 221 4.94 -6.93 0.97
C ARG A 221 3.83 -6.63 1.98
N GLY A 222 3.43 -7.62 2.77
CA GLY A 222 2.51 -7.43 3.89
C GLY A 222 3.02 -6.40 4.90
N ASN A 223 4.27 -6.57 5.33
CA ASN A 223 4.94 -5.61 6.21
C ASN A 223 5.09 -4.22 5.59
N CYS A 224 5.30 -4.13 4.26
CA CYS A 224 5.49 -2.85 3.59
C CYS A 224 4.20 -2.00 3.63
N TRP A 225 3.02 -2.62 3.62
CA TRP A 225 1.75 -1.90 3.79
C TRP A 225 1.67 -1.18 5.12
N VAL A 226 2.17 -1.77 6.20
CA VAL A 226 2.23 -1.12 7.50
C VAL A 226 3.25 0.03 7.50
N THR A 227 4.42 -0.21 6.89
CA THR A 227 5.48 0.81 6.77
C THR A 227 4.99 2.04 6.00
N ILE A 228 4.08 1.85 5.04
CA ILE A 228 3.37 2.92 4.33
C ILE A 228 2.28 3.53 5.22
N ALA A 229 1.40 2.70 5.77
CA ALA A 229 0.14 3.16 6.38
C ALA A 229 0.34 3.96 7.67
N ILE A 230 1.36 3.64 8.48
CA ILE A 230 1.62 4.37 9.73
C ILE A 230 1.98 5.85 9.47
N PRO A 231 2.99 6.18 8.63
CA PRO A 231 3.27 7.58 8.30
C PRO A 231 2.08 8.30 7.65
N GLU A 232 1.30 7.59 6.83
CA GLU A 232 0.11 8.12 6.17
C GLU A 232 -0.97 8.51 7.16
N ILE A 233 -1.38 7.62 8.07
CA ILE A 233 -2.50 7.92 8.99
C ILE A 233 -2.15 9.08 9.94
N ILE A 234 -0.89 9.19 10.36
CA ILE A 234 -0.42 10.30 11.19
C ILE A 234 -0.54 11.62 10.44
N GLU A 235 -0.17 11.65 9.15
CA GLU A 235 -0.28 12.86 8.32
C GLU A 235 -1.72 13.17 7.93
N ILE A 236 -2.51 12.18 7.53
CA ILE A 236 -3.92 12.33 7.17
C ILE A 236 -4.70 12.95 8.33
N LEU A 237 -4.55 12.40 9.54
CA LEU A 237 -5.25 12.88 10.74
C LEU A 237 -4.59 14.11 11.38
N ASP A 238 -3.50 14.62 10.81
CA ASP A 238 -2.71 15.75 11.32
C ASP A 238 -2.38 15.62 12.82
N LEU A 239 -2.01 14.40 13.25
CA LEU A 239 -1.76 14.11 14.67
C LEU A 239 -0.52 14.85 15.17
N LYS A 240 -0.67 15.56 16.28
CA LYS A 240 0.37 16.44 16.84
C LYS A 240 1.26 15.70 17.83
N GLU A 241 2.45 16.25 18.06
CA GLU A 241 3.33 15.80 19.14
C GLU A 241 2.60 15.85 20.50
N GLY A 242 2.75 14.80 21.31
CA GLY A 242 2.00 14.60 22.55
C GLY A 242 0.70 13.78 22.41
N ASP A 243 0.22 13.53 21.20
CA ASP A 243 -0.89 12.59 20.96
C ASP A 243 -0.44 11.14 21.21
N PHE A 244 -1.17 10.41 22.06
CA PHE A 244 -0.80 9.05 22.44
C PHE A 244 -0.92 8.04 21.29
N PHE A 245 -1.91 8.20 20.41
CA PHE A 245 -2.07 7.34 19.26
C PHE A 245 -0.91 7.54 18.29
N ARG A 246 -0.52 8.79 18.02
CA ARG A 246 0.69 9.13 17.25
C ARG A 246 1.93 8.48 17.85
N THR A 247 2.19 8.66 19.15
CA THR A 247 3.39 8.11 19.80
C THR A 247 3.41 6.58 19.68
N PHE A 248 2.28 5.92 19.96
CA PHE A 248 2.20 4.47 19.86
C PHE A 248 2.50 3.96 18.45
N LEU A 249 1.94 4.60 17.43
CA LEU A 249 2.22 4.25 16.03
C LEU A 249 3.69 4.46 15.65
N ILE A 250 4.31 5.56 16.09
CA ILE A 250 5.72 5.84 15.83
C ILE A 250 6.62 4.78 16.49
N ASP A 251 6.33 4.40 17.73
CA ASP A 251 7.08 3.36 18.44
C ASP A 251 6.94 2.00 17.74
N THR A 252 5.74 1.66 17.27
CA THR A 252 5.49 0.45 16.47
C THR A 252 6.28 0.47 15.15
N LEU A 253 6.26 1.59 14.42
CA LEU A 253 7.02 1.73 13.18
C LEU A 253 8.53 1.67 13.43
N ALA A 254 9.03 2.30 14.50
CA ALA A 254 10.44 2.28 14.85
C ALA A 254 10.93 0.86 15.14
N ALA A 255 10.12 0.03 15.81
CA ALA A 255 10.43 -1.38 16.03
C ALA A 255 10.54 -2.16 14.71
N GLN A 256 9.61 -1.94 13.78
CA GLN A 256 9.64 -2.57 12.46
C GLN A 256 10.88 -2.14 11.65
N VAL A 257 11.12 -0.83 11.56
CA VAL A 257 12.22 -0.26 10.75
C VAL A 257 13.59 -0.63 11.32
N LYS A 258 13.72 -0.81 12.64
CA LYS A 258 14.93 -1.36 13.24
C LYS A 258 15.27 -2.73 12.65
N THR A 259 14.31 -3.65 12.63
CA THR A 259 14.54 -5.01 12.10
C THR A 259 14.73 -5.00 10.59
N LEU A 260 13.98 -4.17 9.86
CA LEU A 260 14.21 -3.98 8.42
C LEU A 260 15.65 -3.51 8.12
N ALA A 261 16.18 -2.56 8.90
CA ALA A 261 17.55 -2.10 8.73
C ALA A 261 18.59 -3.20 9.00
N GLU A 262 18.31 -4.12 9.93
CA GLU A 262 19.18 -5.26 10.26
C GLU A 262 19.12 -6.39 9.21
N THR A 263 18.02 -6.50 8.46
CA THR A 263 17.78 -7.58 7.48
C THR A 263 17.87 -7.16 6.02
N GLN A 264 18.13 -5.87 5.74
CA GLN A 264 18.30 -5.37 4.37
C GLN A 264 19.48 -6.07 3.70
N ASP A 265 19.28 -6.57 2.48
CA ASP A 265 20.34 -7.20 1.72
C ASP A 265 21.50 -6.21 1.49
N ALA A 266 22.71 -6.68 1.80
CA ALA A 266 23.90 -5.84 1.85
C ALA A 266 24.31 -5.33 0.45
N GLU A 267 24.11 -6.16 -0.57
CA GLU A 267 24.61 -5.94 -1.92
C GLU A 267 23.60 -5.14 -2.77
N THR A 268 22.33 -5.52 -2.72
CA THR A 268 21.28 -4.99 -3.59
C THR A 268 20.46 -3.88 -2.94
N GLY A 269 20.37 -3.86 -1.60
CA GLY A 269 19.46 -2.97 -0.89
C GLY A 269 17.99 -3.42 -0.88
N LEU A 270 17.68 -4.57 -1.48
CA LEU A 270 16.37 -5.20 -1.45
C LEU A 270 16.12 -5.94 -0.11
N TRP A 271 14.91 -6.43 0.08
CA TRP A 271 14.57 -7.39 1.13
C TRP A 271 14.12 -8.72 0.55
N HIS A 272 14.37 -9.77 1.32
CA HIS A 272 13.82 -11.10 1.06
C HIS A 272 12.30 -11.11 1.27
N THR A 273 11.55 -11.87 0.45
CA THR A 273 10.08 -11.97 0.53
C THR A 273 9.60 -12.48 1.90
N LEU A 274 10.41 -13.32 2.56
CA LEU A 274 10.31 -13.57 3.99
C LEU A 274 11.48 -12.85 4.66
N ILE A 275 11.18 -11.76 5.38
CA ILE A 275 12.18 -10.74 5.78
C ILE A 275 13.37 -11.34 6.55
N VAL A 276 13.10 -12.34 7.39
CA VAL A 276 14.09 -12.99 8.26
C VAL A 276 14.58 -14.34 7.73
N ASP A 277 14.22 -14.70 6.49
CA ASP A 277 14.65 -15.94 5.84
C ASP A 277 15.40 -15.64 4.53
N PRO A 278 16.75 -15.62 4.58
CA PRO A 278 17.59 -15.31 3.43
C PRO A 278 17.57 -16.39 2.33
N THR A 279 16.93 -17.54 2.57
CA THR A 279 16.75 -18.57 1.54
C THR A 279 15.60 -18.25 0.59
N SER A 280 14.75 -17.27 0.93
CA SER A 280 13.68 -16.79 0.07
C SER A 280 14.20 -15.78 -0.97
N TYR A 281 13.48 -15.52 -2.06
CA TYR A 281 13.94 -14.59 -3.09
C TYR A 281 13.87 -13.12 -2.64
N LEU A 282 14.67 -12.25 -3.25
CA LEU A 282 14.59 -10.80 -3.07
C LEU A 282 13.40 -10.21 -3.83
N GLU A 283 12.67 -9.31 -3.20
CA GLU A 283 11.38 -8.79 -3.70
C GLU A 283 11.38 -7.25 -3.76
N ALA A 284 11.22 -6.71 -4.96
CA ALA A 284 11.41 -5.28 -5.23
C ALA A 284 10.19 -4.42 -4.89
N SER A 285 8.97 -4.96 -4.95
CA SER A 285 7.76 -4.18 -4.66
C SER A 285 7.65 -3.85 -3.16
N ALA A 286 7.90 -4.82 -2.30
CA ALA A 286 8.04 -4.67 -0.86
C ALA A 286 9.16 -3.68 -0.53
N THR A 287 10.31 -3.82 -1.19
CA THR A 287 11.44 -2.88 -1.04
C THR A 287 11.03 -1.45 -1.36
N ALA A 288 10.26 -1.23 -2.43
CA ALA A 288 9.76 0.10 -2.77
C ALA A 288 8.78 0.64 -1.71
N GLY A 289 7.88 -0.19 -1.18
CA GLY A 289 7.01 0.19 -0.07
C GLY A 289 7.77 0.56 1.21
N PHE A 290 8.80 -0.22 1.57
CA PHE A 290 9.69 0.10 2.69
C PHE A 290 10.43 1.42 2.46
N ALA A 291 10.98 1.63 1.26
CA ALA A 291 11.67 2.86 0.89
C ALA A 291 10.76 4.08 1.08
N TYR A 292 9.53 4.03 0.56
CA TYR A 292 8.55 5.10 0.72
C TYR A 292 8.28 5.42 2.19
N GLY A 293 7.88 4.41 2.97
CA GLY A 293 7.48 4.61 4.35
C GLY A 293 8.63 5.08 5.24
N ILE A 294 9.83 4.52 5.07
CA ILE A 294 11.03 4.92 5.82
C ILE A 294 11.43 6.36 5.50
N LEU A 295 11.54 6.71 4.20
CA LEU A 295 11.93 8.07 3.79
C LEU A 295 10.90 9.10 4.26
N LYS A 296 9.60 8.82 4.11
CA LYS A 296 8.53 9.67 4.61
C LYS A 296 8.60 9.84 6.13
N ALA A 297 8.78 8.75 6.87
CA ALA A 297 8.88 8.80 8.32
C ALA A 297 10.09 9.61 8.80
N VAL A 298 11.24 9.53 8.11
CA VAL A 298 12.39 10.39 8.40
C VAL A 298 12.10 11.85 8.08
N ARG A 299 11.55 12.15 6.88
CA ARG A 299 11.20 13.52 6.47
C ARG A 299 10.24 14.20 7.44
N LYS A 300 9.25 13.45 7.93
CA LYS A 300 8.25 13.94 8.88
C LYS A 300 8.75 14.01 10.33
N GLY A 301 9.99 13.58 10.59
CA GLY A 301 10.59 13.57 11.92
C GLY A 301 10.00 12.51 12.86
N TYR A 302 9.37 11.46 12.30
CA TYR A 302 8.86 10.33 13.06
C TYR A 302 9.99 9.36 13.43
N LEU A 303 10.94 9.17 12.53
CA LEU A 303 12.11 8.32 12.73
C LEU A 303 13.42 9.13 12.73
N PRO A 304 14.45 8.66 13.46
CA PRO A 304 15.77 9.27 13.43
C PRO A 304 16.38 9.31 12.03
N ARG A 305 17.15 10.37 11.76
CA ARG A 305 17.77 10.60 10.46
C ARG A 305 18.69 9.48 9.97
N HIS A 306 19.26 8.65 10.83
CA HIS A 306 20.16 7.57 10.38
C HIS A 306 19.43 6.50 9.55
N TYR A 307 18.11 6.35 9.66
CA TYR A 307 17.33 5.44 8.82
C TYR A 307 17.19 5.93 7.37
N GLU A 308 17.57 7.18 7.09
CA GLU A 308 17.63 7.74 5.74
C GLU A 308 18.50 6.89 4.81
N GLU A 309 19.65 6.43 5.29
CA GLU A 309 20.57 5.60 4.49
C GLU A 309 19.93 4.27 4.06
N VAL A 310 19.08 3.69 4.93
CA VAL A 310 18.31 2.46 4.64
C VAL A 310 17.33 2.71 3.49
N GLY A 311 16.57 3.81 3.56
CA GLY A 311 15.63 4.21 2.52
C GLY A 311 16.31 4.55 1.19
N ILE A 312 17.43 5.28 1.21
CA ILE A 312 18.20 5.62 0.00
C ILE A 312 18.80 4.36 -0.64
N LYS A 313 19.31 3.43 0.17
CA LYS A 313 19.82 2.15 -0.35
C LYS A 313 18.71 1.33 -1.00
N ALA A 314 17.52 1.31 -0.40
CA ALA A 314 16.34 0.67 -0.99
C ALA A 314 15.95 1.30 -2.33
N VAL A 315 15.94 2.65 -2.42
CA VAL A 315 15.70 3.36 -3.69
C VAL A 315 16.69 2.97 -4.78
N ARG A 316 17.99 2.84 -4.45
CA ARG A 316 18.99 2.37 -5.43
C ARG A 316 18.68 0.96 -5.91
N GLY A 317 18.31 0.06 -5.00
CA GLY A 317 17.88 -1.30 -5.34
C GLY A 317 16.66 -1.34 -6.26
N VAL A 318 15.64 -0.51 -5.96
CA VAL A 318 14.44 -0.37 -6.80
C VAL A 318 14.82 0.15 -8.19
N LEU A 319 15.59 1.24 -8.28
CA LEU A 319 16.04 1.81 -9.57
C LEU A 319 16.82 0.80 -10.42
N ALA A 320 17.65 -0.03 -9.78
CA ALA A 320 18.42 -1.07 -10.47
C ALA A 320 17.55 -2.21 -11.04
N ASN A 321 16.30 -2.34 -10.57
CA ASN A 321 15.34 -3.34 -11.03
C ASN A 321 14.26 -2.74 -11.93
N ILE A 322 14.34 -1.47 -12.33
CA ILE A 322 13.46 -0.91 -13.36
C ILE A 322 14.12 -1.10 -14.72
N ASP A 323 13.49 -1.87 -15.59
CA ASP A 323 14.05 -2.13 -16.92
C ASP A 323 13.87 -0.95 -17.88
N GLU A 324 14.31 -1.13 -19.13
CA GLU A 324 14.22 -0.12 -20.18
C GLU A 324 12.77 0.22 -20.59
N THR A 325 11.84 -0.72 -20.41
CA THR A 325 10.41 -0.58 -20.72
C THR A 325 9.60 0.07 -19.60
N GLY A 326 10.25 0.33 -18.45
CA GLY A 326 9.59 0.88 -17.27
C GLY A 326 8.90 -0.18 -16.41
N GLU A 327 9.23 -1.45 -16.57
CA GLU A 327 8.72 -2.50 -15.69
C GLU A 327 9.62 -2.64 -14.46
N LEU A 328 9.00 -2.71 -13.28
CA LEU A 328 9.72 -3.12 -12.07
C LEU A 328 9.84 -4.65 -12.07
N GLN A 329 11.07 -5.12 -12.17
CA GLN A 329 11.47 -6.53 -12.10
C GLN A 329 11.50 -7.01 -10.63
N GLN A 330 11.66 -8.33 -10.42
CA GLN A 330 11.69 -8.94 -9.07
C GLN A 330 10.41 -8.67 -8.25
N VAL A 331 9.26 -8.58 -8.92
CA VAL A 331 7.96 -8.40 -8.28
C VAL A 331 7.25 -9.75 -8.19
N SER A 332 6.86 -10.14 -6.98
CA SER A 332 6.09 -11.36 -6.76
C SER A 332 4.61 -11.15 -7.10
N PHE A 333 3.92 -12.17 -7.61
CA PHE A 333 2.49 -12.15 -7.97
C PHE A 333 1.56 -11.95 -6.76
N GLY A 334 0.26 -11.72 -7.01
CA GLY A 334 -0.76 -11.59 -5.98
C GLY A 334 -0.69 -12.76 -4.99
N THR A 335 -0.57 -12.45 -3.70
CA THR A 335 -0.29 -13.44 -2.65
C THR A 335 -1.43 -13.42 -1.65
N ALA A 336 -2.23 -14.48 -1.61
CA ALA A 336 -3.26 -14.69 -0.60
C ALA A 336 -2.63 -15.19 0.71
N MET A 337 -3.45 -15.43 1.74
CA MET A 337 -2.97 -16.04 2.98
C MET A 337 -2.39 -17.43 2.73
N GLY A 338 -1.16 -17.65 3.22
CA GLY A 338 -0.44 -18.91 3.09
C GLY A 338 -0.36 -19.68 4.40
N ASP A 339 -0.58 -21.00 4.35
CA ASP A 339 -0.49 -21.91 5.50
C ASP A 339 0.94 -22.40 5.80
N THR A 340 1.90 -22.16 4.90
CA THR A 340 3.29 -22.56 5.09
C THR A 340 4.26 -21.47 4.64
N MET A 341 5.48 -21.45 5.19
CA MET A 341 6.54 -20.57 4.69
C MET A 341 6.89 -20.85 3.23
N GLN A 342 6.80 -22.11 2.78
CA GLN A 342 7.14 -22.51 1.42
C GLN A 342 6.18 -21.89 0.40
N PHE A 343 4.90 -21.75 0.74
CA PHE A 343 3.92 -21.04 -0.10
C PHE A 343 4.44 -19.65 -0.53
N TYR A 344 4.96 -18.86 0.41
CA TYR A 344 5.49 -17.52 0.12
C TYR A 344 6.76 -17.54 -0.74
N LYS A 345 7.58 -18.60 -0.60
CA LYS A 345 8.81 -18.79 -1.39
C LYS A 345 8.53 -19.22 -2.84
N ASP A 346 7.39 -19.85 -3.07
CA ASP A 346 7.02 -20.39 -4.38
C ASP A 346 6.17 -19.42 -5.22
N ILE A 347 5.80 -18.26 -4.67
CA ILE A 347 5.07 -17.23 -5.44
C ILE A 347 5.91 -16.80 -6.65
N ALA A 348 5.31 -16.91 -7.84
CA ALA A 348 5.95 -16.54 -9.09
C ALA A 348 6.33 -15.06 -9.12
N LEU A 349 7.46 -14.76 -9.76
CA LEU A 349 7.87 -13.39 -10.05
C LEU A 349 7.35 -12.99 -11.44
N THR A 350 6.58 -11.91 -11.51
CA THR A 350 5.98 -11.40 -12.75
C THR A 350 5.64 -9.92 -12.63
N SER A 351 5.56 -9.24 -13.77
CA SER A 351 5.06 -7.88 -13.87
C SER A 351 3.67 -7.75 -13.25
N MET A 352 3.52 -6.80 -12.33
CA MET A 352 2.27 -6.56 -11.63
C MET A 352 2.06 -5.07 -11.37
N PRO A 353 0.87 -4.50 -11.62
CA PRO A 353 0.61 -3.07 -11.50
C PRO A 353 1.06 -2.42 -10.18
N TYR A 354 0.96 -3.14 -9.05
CA TYR A 354 1.42 -2.63 -7.75
C TYR A 354 2.94 -2.46 -7.65
N GLY A 355 3.72 -3.21 -8.43
CA GLY A 355 5.17 -3.04 -8.51
C GLY A 355 5.52 -1.65 -9.03
N GLN A 356 4.97 -1.28 -10.19
CA GLN A 356 5.13 0.06 -10.77
C GLN A 356 4.63 1.14 -9.80
N SER A 357 3.48 0.89 -9.17
CA SER A 357 2.83 1.81 -8.25
C SER A 357 3.70 2.12 -7.01
N LEU A 358 4.20 1.08 -6.35
CA LEU A 358 5.07 1.23 -5.17
C LEU A 358 6.41 1.87 -5.54
N ALA A 359 6.97 1.53 -6.70
CA ALA A 359 8.17 2.21 -7.20
C ALA A 359 7.92 3.71 -7.40
N MET A 360 6.80 4.11 -8.01
CA MET A 360 6.46 5.53 -8.16
C MET A 360 6.28 6.23 -6.81
N CYS A 361 5.65 5.58 -5.81
CA CYS A 361 5.59 6.11 -4.45
C CYS A 361 7.00 6.38 -3.89
N ALA A 362 7.87 5.37 -3.91
CA ALA A 362 9.22 5.45 -3.39
C ALA A 362 10.05 6.54 -4.07
N LEU A 363 10.03 6.57 -5.41
CA LEU A 363 10.78 7.54 -6.21
C LEU A 363 10.23 8.96 -6.06
N GLY A 364 8.90 9.11 -5.96
CA GLY A 364 8.24 10.38 -5.69
C GLY A 364 8.67 10.96 -4.35
N GLU A 365 8.57 10.18 -3.28
CA GLU A 365 9.06 10.58 -1.96
C GLU A 365 10.57 10.90 -1.98
N PHE A 366 11.36 10.09 -2.68
CA PHE A 366 12.78 10.34 -2.87
C PHE A 366 13.07 11.65 -3.63
N LEU A 367 12.19 12.14 -4.51
CA LEU A 367 12.42 13.45 -5.14
C LEU A 367 12.44 14.62 -4.13
N ARG A 368 11.94 14.43 -2.90
CA ARG A 368 12.03 15.43 -1.83
C ARG A 368 13.46 15.64 -1.35
N THR A 369 14.41 14.76 -1.69
CA THR A 369 15.81 14.87 -1.27
C THR A 369 16.60 15.94 -2.01
N TYR A 370 16.07 16.44 -3.13
CA TYR A 370 16.71 17.42 -4.02
C TYR A 370 16.27 18.89 -3.79
N ILE A 371 15.35 19.13 -2.85
CA ILE A 371 14.81 20.45 -2.49
C ILE A 371 15.31 20.87 -1.10
#